data_AF-A0A939Z5F5-F1
#
_entry.id   AF-A0A939Z5F5-F1
#
_cell.length_a   1.000
_cell.length_b   1.000
_cell.length_c   1.000
_cell.angle_alpha   90.00
_cell.angle_beta   90.00
_cell.angle_gamma   90.00
#
_symmetry.space_group_name_H-M   'P 1'
#
loop_
_entity.id
_entity.type
_entity.pdbx_description
1 polymer ?
#
loop_
_entity_poly.entity_id
_entity_poly.type
_entity_poly.pdbx_seq_one_letter_code
_entity_poly.pdbx_strand_id
1 'polypeptide(L)'
;MDGFINLLKPPGMSSNDAVGFARRLLPRGTRVGHGGTLDPDAAGVLPVCVGKAARLFDYIIDKKKTYVAGLCLGVETDTQDAGGHILARRDASAVTEADIRAVLPRFTGDIDQIPPAYSAIKRDGRRMYDLARRGEAVELEPRRVTVHSIDCLQKTGPAAYMLRVACGKGVYIRT
;
A
#
# COMPACT_ATOMS: atom_id res chain seq x y z
N MET A 1 26.43 -13.88 -1.95
CA MET A 1 25.90 -12.93 -2.95
C MET A 1 25.31 -11.76 -2.20
N ASP A 2 25.68 -10.53 -2.59
CA ASP A 2 25.14 -9.28 -2.05
C ASP A 2 24.52 -8.50 -3.21
N GLY A 3 23.29 -7.98 -3.06
CA GLY A 3 22.64 -7.22 -4.12
C GLY A 3 21.15 -6.99 -3.92
N PHE A 4 20.49 -6.50 -4.96
CA PHE A 4 19.05 -6.28 -5.00
C PHE A 4 18.40 -7.15 -6.07
N ILE A 5 17.25 -7.72 -5.76
CA ILE A 5 16.39 -8.43 -6.71
C ILE A 5 15.12 -7.62 -6.86
N ASN A 6 14.78 -7.25 -8.09
CA ASN A 6 13.48 -6.69 -8.41
C ASN A 6 12.48 -7.84 -8.59
N LEU A 7 11.70 -8.12 -7.54
CA LEU A 7 10.74 -9.22 -7.55
C LEU A 7 9.35 -8.67 -7.92
N LEU A 8 8.69 -9.26 -8.91
CA LEU A 8 7.28 -9.00 -9.18
C LEU A 8 6.43 -9.84 -8.23
N LYS A 9 5.88 -9.22 -7.18
CA LYS A 9 5.02 -9.92 -6.20
C LYS A 9 3.66 -10.16 -6.85
N PRO A 10 3.16 -11.41 -6.91
CA PRO A 10 1.80 -11.67 -7.37
C PRO A 10 0.76 -11.28 -6.29
N PRO A 11 -0.52 -11.10 -6.67
CA PRO A 11 -1.63 -11.03 -5.72
C PRO A 11 -1.74 -12.30 -4.86
N GLY A 12 -2.39 -12.21 -3.71
CA GLY A 12 -2.63 -13.33 -2.78
C GLY A 12 -1.40 -13.76 -1.97
N MET A 13 -0.24 -13.14 -2.18
CA MET A 13 1.01 -13.46 -1.49
C MET A 13 1.42 -12.31 -0.57
N SER A 14 1.79 -12.57 0.68
CA SER A 14 2.36 -11.50 1.52
C SER A 14 3.77 -11.13 1.06
N SER A 15 4.25 -9.93 1.40
CA SER A 15 5.65 -9.54 1.12
C SER A 15 6.66 -10.47 1.79
N ASN A 16 6.32 -11.07 2.94
CA ASN A 16 7.16 -12.06 3.61
C ASN A 16 7.21 -13.40 2.89
N ASP A 17 6.09 -13.84 2.31
CA ASP A 17 6.05 -15.07 1.50
C ASP A 17 6.93 -14.92 0.26
N ALA A 18 6.90 -13.74 -0.38
CA ALA A 18 7.76 -13.42 -1.52
C ALA A 18 9.26 -13.42 -1.14
N VAL A 19 9.61 -12.88 0.03
CA VAL A 19 10.98 -12.99 0.58
C VAL A 19 11.33 -14.45 0.88
N GLY A 20 10.40 -15.23 1.41
CA GLY A 20 10.56 -16.67 1.65
C GLY A 20 10.85 -17.45 0.38
N PHE A 21 10.12 -17.15 -0.70
CA PHE A 21 10.35 -17.70 -2.03
C PHE A 21 11.74 -17.35 -2.56
N ALA A 22 12.12 -16.07 -2.56
CA ALA A 22 13.44 -15.62 -3.01
C ALA A 22 14.57 -16.29 -2.21
N ARG A 23 14.40 -16.42 -0.88
CA ARG A 23 15.39 -17.07 0.00
C ARG A 23 15.61 -18.55 -0.34
N ARG A 24 14.59 -19.28 -0.80
CA ARG A 24 14.72 -20.70 -1.19
C ARG A 24 15.56 -20.89 -2.46
N LEU A 25 15.64 -19.88 -3.32
CA LEU A 25 16.42 -19.89 -4.55
C LEU A 25 17.89 -19.49 -4.34
N LEU A 26 18.23 -19.01 -3.15
CA LEU A 26 19.57 -18.51 -2.81
C LEU A 26 20.34 -19.52 -1.94
N PRO A 27 21.69 -19.42 -1.88
CA PRO A 27 22.48 -20.26 -1.00
C PRO A 27 21.99 -20.23 0.45
N ARG A 28 22.01 -21.39 1.13
CA ARG A 28 21.59 -21.50 2.52
C ARG A 28 22.34 -20.49 3.40
N GLY A 29 21.62 -19.86 4.33
CA GLY A 29 22.18 -18.84 5.22
C GLY A 29 22.25 -17.42 4.62
N THR A 30 21.88 -17.24 3.35
CA THR A 30 21.80 -15.90 2.76
C THR A 30 20.73 -15.07 3.47
N ARG A 31 21.12 -13.89 3.97
CA ARG A 31 20.19 -12.93 4.57
C ARG A 31 19.35 -12.29 3.46
N VAL A 32 18.03 -12.24 3.64
CA VAL A 32 17.09 -11.69 2.66
C VAL A 32 16.03 -10.87 3.39
N GLY A 33 15.69 -9.69 2.86
CA GLY A 33 14.59 -8.85 3.35
C GLY A 33 13.99 -8.04 2.20
N HIS A 34 12.84 -7.40 2.42
CA HIS A 34 12.21 -6.54 1.41
C HIS A 34 12.31 -5.05 1.77
N GLY A 35 12.22 -4.21 0.74
CA GLY A 35 12.34 -2.76 0.82
C GLY A 35 11.05 -1.99 1.10
N GLY A 36 9.90 -2.64 0.94
CA GLY A 36 8.62 -1.99 1.16
C GLY A 36 7.53 -3.04 1.16
N THR A 37 6.63 -2.98 2.13
CA THR A 37 5.52 -3.93 2.20
C THR A 37 4.50 -3.56 1.13
N LEU A 38 4.16 -4.53 0.29
CA LEU A 38 2.93 -4.53 -0.49
C LEU A 38 1.89 -5.38 0.23
N ASP A 39 0.65 -4.90 0.25
CA ASP A 39 -0.50 -5.65 0.78
C ASP A 39 -0.67 -6.98 0.00
N PRO A 40 -1.24 -8.03 0.61
CA PRO A 40 -1.36 -9.35 -0.01
C PRO A 40 -2.01 -9.31 -1.40
N ASP A 41 -3.09 -8.55 -1.56
CA ASP A 41 -3.85 -8.46 -2.81
C ASP A 41 -3.23 -7.51 -3.84
N ALA A 42 -2.28 -6.66 -3.42
CA ALA A 42 -1.54 -5.82 -4.35
C ALA A 42 -0.53 -6.67 -5.14
N ALA A 43 -0.35 -6.35 -6.42
CA ALA A 43 0.75 -6.87 -7.23
C ALA A 43 1.72 -5.76 -7.60
N GLY A 44 2.97 -6.12 -7.86
CA GLY A 44 3.93 -5.18 -8.41
C GLY A 44 5.36 -5.36 -7.90
N VAL A 45 6.15 -4.32 -8.08
CA VAL A 45 7.58 -4.29 -7.76
C VAL A 45 7.78 -4.37 -6.24
N LEU A 46 8.47 -5.43 -5.82
CA LEU A 46 8.94 -5.65 -4.46
C LEU A 46 10.48 -5.72 -4.48
N PRO A 47 11.18 -4.64 -4.08
CA PRO A 47 12.63 -4.68 -3.95
C PRO A 47 13.04 -5.66 -2.85
N VAL A 48 13.82 -6.68 -3.19
CA VAL A 48 14.36 -7.68 -2.26
C VAL A 48 15.87 -7.42 -2.09
N CYS A 49 16.29 -7.19 -0.85
CA CYS A 49 17.69 -6.99 -0.48
C CYS A 49 18.32 -8.32 -0.09
N VAL A 50 19.49 -8.61 -0.64
CA VAL A 50 20.24 -9.85 -0.43
C VAL A 50 21.58 -9.54 0.24
N GLY A 51 21.88 -10.28 1.31
CA GLY A 51 23.13 -10.17 2.06
C GLY A 51 23.32 -8.78 2.67
N LYS A 52 24.47 -8.16 2.42
CA LYS A 52 24.83 -6.84 2.96
C LYS A 52 24.07 -5.68 2.30
N ALA A 53 23.45 -5.89 1.14
CA ALA A 53 22.73 -4.85 0.42
C ALA A 53 21.55 -4.26 1.19
N ALA A 54 20.99 -5.00 2.17
CA ALA A 54 19.97 -4.48 3.07
C ALA A 54 20.40 -3.21 3.81
N ARG A 55 21.69 -3.03 4.08
CA ARG A 55 22.25 -1.83 4.72
C ARG A 55 22.23 -0.60 3.80
N LEU A 56 22.16 -0.82 2.50
CA LEU A 56 22.19 0.23 1.49
C LEU A 56 20.78 0.67 1.08
N PHE A 57 19.75 0.01 1.59
CA PHE A 57 18.35 0.25 1.19
C PHE A 57 17.90 1.70 1.37
N ASP A 58 18.33 2.35 2.45
CA ASP A 58 17.96 3.74 2.73
C ASP A 58 18.75 4.76 1.93
N TYR A 59 19.88 4.36 1.33
CA TYR A 59 20.74 5.24 0.55
C TYR A 59 20.45 5.18 -0.96
N ILE A 60 20.01 4.03 -1.46
CA ILE A 60 19.90 3.77 -2.90
C ILE A 60 18.47 3.91 -3.42
N ILE A 61 17.47 3.56 -2.62
CA ILE A 61 16.07 3.54 -3.09
C ILE A 61 15.50 4.94 -2.95
N ASP A 62 15.29 5.60 -4.10
CA ASP A 62 14.40 6.76 -4.18
C ASP A 62 13.05 6.32 -3.61
N LYS A 63 12.61 7.01 -2.56
CA LYS A 63 11.42 6.62 -1.81
C LYS A 63 10.14 7.05 -2.53
N LYS A 64 10.21 7.38 -3.82
CA LYS A 64 9.07 7.56 -4.72
C LYS A 64 8.50 6.22 -5.17
N LYS A 65 7.17 6.15 -5.28
CA LYS A 65 6.43 5.00 -5.80
C LYS A 65 5.32 5.49 -6.71
N THR A 66 4.93 4.64 -7.64
CA THR A 66 3.73 4.83 -8.45
C THR A 66 2.84 3.62 -8.31
N TYR A 67 1.57 3.87 -8.01
CA TYR A 67 0.55 2.84 -7.87
C TYR A 67 -0.53 3.05 -8.93
N VAL A 68 -1.09 1.94 -9.39
CA VAL A 68 -2.32 1.91 -10.17
C VAL A 68 -3.34 1.16 -9.33
N ALA A 69 -4.42 1.84 -8.92
CA ALA A 69 -5.36 1.33 -7.94
C ALA A 69 -6.80 1.48 -8.44
N GLY A 70 -7.60 0.44 -8.20
CA GLY A 70 -9.04 0.48 -8.40
C GLY A 70 -9.72 1.15 -7.22
N LEU A 71 -10.62 2.09 -7.51
CA LEU A 71 -11.50 2.75 -6.56
C LEU A 71 -12.94 2.31 -6.83
N CYS A 72 -13.65 1.85 -5.80
CA CYS A 72 -15.08 1.56 -5.85
C CYS A 72 -15.80 2.52 -4.91
N LEU A 73 -16.64 3.40 -5.45
CA LEU A 73 -17.42 4.35 -4.67
C LEU A 73 -18.67 3.69 -4.09
N GLY A 74 -19.11 4.19 -2.94
CA GLY A 74 -20.34 3.73 -2.28
C GLY A 74 -20.18 2.44 -1.47
N VAL A 75 -18.97 1.92 -1.29
CA VAL A 75 -18.69 0.77 -0.42
C VAL A 75 -17.56 1.14 0.54
N GLU A 76 -17.77 0.88 1.83
CA GLU A 76 -16.77 1.05 2.88
C GLU A 76 -16.50 -0.31 3.53
N THR A 77 -15.21 -0.62 3.74
CA THR A 77 -14.76 -1.88 4.36
C THR A 77 -13.84 -1.60 5.54
N ASP A 78 -13.76 -2.55 6.48
CA ASP A 78 -12.91 -2.47 7.67
C ASP A 78 -11.40 -2.42 7.35
N THR A 79 -10.97 -3.07 6.27
CA THR A 79 -9.58 -3.04 5.78
C THR A 79 -9.29 -1.92 4.79
N GLN A 80 -10.32 -1.18 4.37
CA GLN A 80 -10.25 -0.15 3.31
C GLN A 80 -9.76 -0.69 1.96
N ASP A 81 -9.96 -1.99 1.72
CA ASP A 81 -9.75 -2.64 0.43
C ASP A 81 -10.84 -3.69 0.15
N ALA A 82 -10.75 -4.34 -1.00
CA ALA A 82 -11.74 -5.34 -1.44
C ALA A 82 -11.73 -6.65 -0.65
N GLY A 83 -10.70 -6.89 0.19
CA GLY A 83 -10.59 -8.09 1.01
C GLY A 83 -11.30 -7.99 2.36
N GLY A 84 -11.76 -6.80 2.73
CA GLY A 84 -12.41 -6.54 4.03
C GLY A 84 -13.89 -6.88 4.09
N HIS A 85 -14.43 -6.83 5.31
CA HIS A 85 -15.86 -6.90 5.56
C HIS A 85 -16.52 -5.55 5.29
N ILE A 86 -17.66 -5.57 4.62
CA ILE A 86 -18.42 -4.37 4.29
C ILE A 86 -19.02 -3.79 5.57
N LEU A 87 -18.66 -2.54 5.87
CA LEU A 87 -19.21 -1.75 6.97
C LEU A 87 -20.43 -0.94 6.53
N ALA A 88 -20.38 -0.39 5.32
CA ALA A 88 -21.47 0.43 4.80
C ALA A 88 -21.58 0.34 3.27
N ARG A 89 -22.80 0.55 2.78
CA ARG A 89 -23.10 0.80 1.37
C ARG A 89 -23.91 2.08 1.22
N ARG A 90 -23.58 2.88 0.22
CA ARG A 90 -24.27 4.14 -0.14
C ARG A 90 -24.43 4.22 -1.64
N ASP A 91 -25.48 4.87 -2.09
CA ASP A 91 -25.65 5.14 -3.51
C ASP A 91 -24.62 6.19 -3.97
N ALA A 92 -23.81 5.82 -4.95
CA ALA A 92 -22.81 6.67 -5.60
C ALA A 92 -23.10 6.86 -7.10
N SER A 93 -24.28 6.45 -7.58
CA SER A 93 -24.66 6.49 -9.00
C SER A 93 -24.66 7.91 -9.59
N ALA A 94 -24.89 8.93 -8.77
CA ALA A 94 -24.86 10.32 -9.17
C ALA A 94 -23.44 10.91 -9.32
N VAL A 95 -22.40 10.22 -8.83
CA VAL A 95 -21.02 10.73 -8.87
C VAL A 95 -20.44 10.55 -10.28
N THR A 96 -20.08 11.66 -10.90
CA THR A 96 -19.50 11.67 -12.24
C THR A 96 -17.97 11.59 -12.20
N GLU A 97 -17.35 11.26 -13.33
CA GLU A 97 -15.90 11.34 -13.46
C GLU A 97 -15.38 12.77 -13.26
N ALA A 98 -16.15 13.78 -13.68
CA ALA A 98 -15.81 15.19 -13.49
C ALA A 98 -15.75 15.55 -11.99
N ASP A 99 -16.68 15.04 -11.19
CA ASP A 99 -16.68 15.25 -9.73
C ASP A 99 -15.43 14.64 -9.07
N ILE A 100 -15.03 13.45 -9.52
CA ILE A 100 -13.81 12.80 -9.05
C ILE A 100 -12.59 13.65 -9.41
N ARG A 101 -12.44 14.02 -10.69
CA ARG A 101 -11.33 14.85 -11.14
C ARG A 101 -11.26 16.19 -10.39
N ALA A 102 -12.41 16.77 -10.05
CA ALA A 102 -12.49 18.01 -9.27
C ALA A 102 -12.01 17.84 -7.81
N VAL A 103 -12.16 16.66 -7.20
CA VAL A 103 -11.73 16.42 -5.80
C VAL A 103 -10.27 15.98 -5.67
N LEU A 104 -9.70 15.32 -6.68
CA LEU A 104 -8.32 14.79 -6.62
C LEU A 104 -7.24 15.81 -6.20
N PRO A 105 -7.28 17.10 -6.62
CA PRO A 105 -6.28 18.09 -6.19
C PRO A 105 -6.19 18.27 -4.67
N ARG A 106 -7.27 17.99 -3.92
CA ARG A 106 -7.30 18.09 -2.45
C ARG A 106 -6.39 17.06 -1.77
N PHE A 107 -6.00 16.01 -2.50
CA PHE A 107 -5.17 14.91 -2.03
C PHE A 107 -3.74 14.95 -2.62
N THR A 108 -3.37 16.04 -3.30
CA THR A 108 -2.03 16.24 -3.88
C THR A 108 -1.24 17.24 -3.04
N GLY A 109 0.08 17.06 -2.96
CA GLY A 109 0.98 17.84 -2.12
C GLY A 109 1.26 17.18 -0.77
N ASP A 110 1.59 18.00 0.22
CA ASP A 110 1.91 17.56 1.58
C ASP A 110 0.64 17.49 2.44
N ILE A 111 0.12 16.28 2.63
CA ILE A 111 -1.14 16.02 3.33
C ILE A 111 -0.91 15.27 4.63
N ASP A 112 -1.81 15.44 5.60
CA ASP A 112 -1.88 14.57 6.78
C ASP A 112 -2.77 13.37 6.46
N GLN A 113 -2.20 12.18 6.51
CA GLN A 113 -2.90 10.92 6.29
C GLN A 113 -2.94 10.12 7.58
N ILE A 114 -4.13 9.69 7.99
CA ILE A 114 -4.28 8.71 9.07
C ILE A 114 -4.01 7.34 8.45
N PRO A 115 -2.99 6.58 8.90
CA PRO A 115 -2.75 5.24 8.37
C PRO A 115 -3.96 4.32 8.61
N PRO A 116 -4.15 3.25 7.83
CA PRO A 116 -5.17 2.25 8.12
C PRO A 116 -4.82 1.47 9.39
N ALA A 117 -5.84 1.04 10.15
CA ALA A 117 -5.67 0.18 11.32
C ALA A 117 -4.97 -1.15 10.95
N TYR A 118 -5.28 -1.68 9.78
CA TYR A 118 -4.61 -2.83 9.17
C TYR A 118 -3.31 -2.39 8.47
N SER A 119 -2.31 -1.98 9.26
CA SER A 119 -0.98 -1.60 8.78
C SER A 119 0.16 -2.27 9.54
N ALA A 120 1.34 -2.29 8.93
CA ALA A 120 2.57 -2.84 9.52
C ALA A 120 3.24 -1.92 10.56
N ILE A 121 2.61 -0.78 10.88
CA ILE A 121 3.12 0.17 11.89
C ILE A 121 3.20 -0.54 13.24
N LYS A 122 4.19 -0.16 14.04
CA LYS A 122 4.31 -0.60 15.44
C LYS A 122 3.95 0.54 16.38
N ARG A 123 3.19 0.24 17.43
CA ARG A 123 2.95 1.07 18.61
C ARG A 123 3.27 0.23 19.85
N ASP A 124 4.11 0.73 20.74
CA ASP A 124 4.58 0.03 21.95
C ASP A 124 5.11 -1.39 21.68
N GLY A 125 5.88 -1.53 20.59
CA GLY A 125 6.47 -2.80 20.16
C GLY A 125 5.53 -3.78 19.46
N ARG A 126 4.21 -3.55 19.47
CA ARG A 126 3.19 -4.40 18.85
C ARG A 126 2.77 -3.86 17.48
N ARG A 127 2.49 -4.72 16.50
CA ARG A 127 2.06 -4.31 15.16
C ARG A 127 0.55 -3.99 15.16
N MET A 128 0.15 -2.94 14.45
CA MET A 128 -1.24 -2.46 14.50
C MET A 128 -2.23 -3.48 13.93
N TYR A 129 -1.88 -4.15 12.83
CA TYR A 129 -2.77 -5.18 12.28
C TYR A 129 -3.01 -6.34 13.27
N ASP A 130 -2.07 -6.66 14.16
CA ASP A 130 -2.26 -7.70 15.18
C ASP A 130 -3.29 -7.24 16.23
N LEU A 131 -3.30 -5.94 16.56
CA LEU A 131 -4.27 -5.32 17.48
C LEU A 131 -5.66 -5.22 16.83
N ALA A 132 -5.73 -4.75 15.59
CA ALA A 132 -6.98 -4.63 14.83
C ALA A 132 -7.70 -5.99 14.67
N ARG A 133 -6.94 -7.06 14.40
CA ARG A 133 -7.48 -8.44 14.33
C ARG A 133 -8.04 -8.96 15.66
N ARG A 134 -7.61 -8.40 16.79
CA ARG A 134 -8.14 -8.72 18.12
C ARG A 134 -9.31 -7.83 18.53
N GLY A 135 -9.76 -6.92 17.66
CA GLY A 135 -10.85 -5.98 17.95
C GLY A 135 -10.48 -4.89 18.95
N GLU A 136 -9.18 -4.69 19.24
CA GLU A 136 -8.73 -3.62 20.13
C GLU A 136 -8.82 -2.28 19.38
N ALA A 137 -9.38 -1.26 20.03
CA ALA A 137 -9.47 0.08 19.45
C ALA A 137 -8.06 0.63 19.22
N VAL A 138 -7.77 0.99 17.97
CA VAL A 138 -6.49 1.54 17.58
C VAL A 138 -6.66 3.03 17.26
N GLU A 139 -6.19 3.90 18.16
CA GLU A 139 -6.02 5.32 17.82
C GLU A 139 -4.81 5.50 16.90
N LEU A 140 -5.02 6.19 15.77
CA LEU A 140 -4.01 6.44 14.76
C LEU A 140 -3.79 7.94 14.61
N GLU A 141 -2.59 8.37 14.99
CA GLU A 141 -2.14 9.74 14.76
C GLU A 141 -1.92 9.98 13.25
N PRO A 142 -2.40 11.12 12.71
CA PRO A 142 -2.10 11.52 11.34
C PRO A 142 -0.58 11.64 11.11
N ARG A 143 -0.14 11.31 9.90
CA ARG A 143 1.25 11.44 9.48
C ARG A 143 1.34 12.29 8.23
N ARG A 144 2.29 13.21 8.23
CA ARG A 144 2.62 14.00 7.04
C ARG A 144 3.21 13.10 5.96
N VAL A 145 2.60 13.11 4.79
CA VAL A 145 3.04 12.38 3.61
C VAL A 145 2.93 13.27 2.36
N THR A 146 3.68 12.93 1.32
CA THR A 146 3.67 13.69 0.06
C THR A 146 3.07 12.85 -1.06
N VAL A 147 2.02 13.36 -1.69
CA VAL A 147 1.45 12.83 -2.93
C VAL A 147 1.84 13.77 -4.07
N HIS A 148 2.55 13.26 -5.07
CA HIS A 148 3.07 14.06 -6.17
C HIS A 148 2.02 14.31 -7.25
N SER A 149 1.23 13.29 -7.59
CA SER A 149 0.12 13.42 -8.52
C SER A 149 -0.91 12.31 -8.33
N ILE A 150 -2.16 12.61 -8.67
CA ILE A 150 -3.23 11.62 -8.82
C ILE A 150 -3.94 11.85 -10.15
N ASP A 151 -3.96 10.83 -11.00
CA ASP A 151 -4.66 10.86 -12.28
C ASP A 151 -5.82 9.86 -12.27
N CYS A 152 -7.03 10.31 -12.60
CA CYS A 152 -8.10 9.40 -12.99
C CYS A 152 -7.83 8.89 -14.41
N LEU A 153 -7.48 7.60 -14.53
CA LEU A 153 -7.10 6.98 -15.80
C LEU A 153 -8.33 6.57 -16.62
N GLN A 154 -9.29 5.90 -15.99
CA GLN A 154 -10.47 5.37 -16.67
C GLN A 154 -11.59 5.07 -15.67
N LYS A 155 -12.84 5.21 -16.13
CA LYS A 155 -14.01 4.61 -15.48
C LYS A 155 -14.11 3.14 -15.87
N THR A 156 -14.11 2.24 -14.88
CA THR A 156 -14.11 0.78 -15.07
C THR A 156 -15.47 0.13 -14.78
N GLY A 157 -16.43 0.89 -14.25
CA GLY A 157 -17.80 0.45 -13.96
C GLY A 157 -18.67 1.62 -13.49
N PRO A 158 -19.96 1.40 -13.15
CA PRO A 158 -20.89 2.47 -12.79
C PRO A 158 -20.37 3.41 -11.71
N ALA A 159 -19.75 2.85 -10.66
CA ALA A 159 -19.15 3.55 -9.53
C ALA A 159 -17.67 3.15 -9.33
N ALA A 160 -17.00 2.66 -10.38
CA ALA A 160 -15.64 2.13 -10.29
C ALA A 160 -14.70 2.88 -11.24
N TYR A 161 -13.51 3.21 -10.73
CA TYR A 161 -12.51 4.03 -11.41
C TYR A 161 -11.12 3.46 -11.19
N MET A 162 -10.21 3.73 -12.12
CA MET A 162 -8.79 3.42 -11.98
C MET A 162 -8.01 4.71 -11.78
N LEU A 163 -7.23 4.78 -10.70
CA LEU A 163 -6.39 5.92 -10.38
C LEU A 163 -4.90 5.54 -10.54
N ARG A 164 -4.10 6.49 -11.02
CA ARG A 164 -2.63 6.43 -10.93
C ARG A 164 -2.17 7.43 -9.89
N VAL A 165 -1.42 6.96 -8.89
CA VAL A 165 -0.92 7.79 -7.79
C VAL A 165 0.60 7.72 -7.76
N ALA A 166 1.25 8.86 -7.95
CA ALA A 166 2.69 9.00 -7.71
C ALA A 166 2.90 9.64 -6.34
N CYS A 167 3.69 9.02 -5.47
CA CYS A 167 3.80 9.44 -4.07
C CYS A 167 5.17 9.12 -3.44
N GLY A 168 5.42 9.73 -2.28
CA GLY A 168 6.61 9.49 -1.47
C GLY A 168 6.52 8.24 -0.58
N LYS A 169 7.34 8.20 0.48
CA LYS A 169 7.25 7.12 1.48
C LYS A 169 6.02 7.27 2.36
N GLY A 170 5.48 6.13 2.78
CA GLY A 170 4.49 6.07 3.86
C GLY A 170 3.07 6.43 3.46
N VAL A 171 2.82 6.75 2.19
CA VAL A 171 1.45 6.91 1.67
C VAL A 171 0.78 5.54 1.59
N TYR A 172 -0.37 5.42 2.22
CA TYR A 172 -1.28 4.29 2.08
C TYR A 172 -2.27 4.61 0.97
N ILE A 173 -2.35 3.77 -0.05
CA ILE A 173 -3.30 3.99 -1.18
C ILE A 173 -4.74 3.65 -0.78
N ARG A 174 -4.91 2.85 0.29
CA ARG A 174 -6.21 2.47 0.84
C ARG A 174 -6.92 3.62 1.58
N THR A 175 -6.21 4.69 1.92
CA THR A 175 -6.73 5.81 2.74
C THR A 175 -6.63 7.12 2.00
#